data_AF-A0A349G6R0-F1
#
_entry.id   AF-A0A349G6R0-F1
#
_cell.length_a   1.000
_cell.length_b   1.000
_cell.length_c   1.000
_cell.angle_alpha   90.00
_cell.angle_beta   90.00
_cell.angle_gamma   90.00
#
_symmetry.space_group_name_H-M   'P 1'
#
loop_
_entity.id
_entity.type
_entity.pdbx_description
1 polymer ?
#
loop_
_entity_poly.entity_id
_entity_poly.type
_entity_poly.pdbx_seq_one_letter_code
_entity_poly.pdbx_strand_id
1 'polypeptide(L)'
;MSLLQIAIDGPAGSGKSTVAKAIANRLGITYLDTGAMYRAITWFALEQNFDVHCSESLKEAVLQMALSISPTQIFVGGTDVTEAIRSP
;
A
#
# COMPACT_ATOMS: atom_id res chain seq x y z
N MET A 1 -12.27 -20.76 -13.51
CA MET A 1 -11.41 -21.16 -12.36
C MET A 1 -11.44 -20.01 -11.36
N SER A 2 -11.75 -20.27 -10.09
CA SER A 2 -11.61 -19.26 -9.04
C SER A 2 -10.16 -19.16 -8.61
N LEU A 3 -9.63 -17.93 -8.52
CA LEU A 3 -8.33 -17.67 -7.92
C LEU A 3 -8.47 -17.76 -6.39
N LEU A 4 -7.55 -18.44 -5.72
CA LEU A 4 -7.51 -18.48 -4.25
C LEU A 4 -7.11 -17.09 -3.71
N GLN A 5 -7.96 -16.52 -2.86
CA GLN A 5 -7.71 -15.25 -2.17
C GLN A 5 -7.81 -15.46 -0.66
N ILE A 6 -6.87 -14.89 0.09
CA ILE A 6 -6.78 -15.02 1.55
C ILE A 6 -6.66 -13.61 2.15
N ALA A 7 -7.59 -13.25 3.03
CA ALA A 7 -7.52 -12.03 3.83
C ALA A 7 -6.94 -12.35 5.22
N ILE A 8 -6.05 -11.48 5.73
CA ILE A 8 -5.37 -11.64 7.03
C ILE A 8 -5.41 -10.31 7.77
N ASP A 9 -6.27 -10.23 8.79
CA ASP A 9 -6.52 -9.01 9.57
C ASP A 9 -6.09 -9.14 11.04
N GLY A 10 -5.95 -8.00 11.72
CA GLY A 10 -5.51 -7.92 13.12
C GLY A 10 -4.71 -6.64 13.43
N PRO A 11 -4.39 -6.37 14.71
CA PRO A 11 -3.80 -5.11 15.16
C PRO A 11 -2.37 -4.88 14.65
N ALA A 12 -1.89 -3.64 14.70
CA ALA A 12 -0.49 -3.33 14.39
C ALA A 12 0.45 -4.15 15.30
N GLY A 13 1.58 -4.62 14.75
CA GLY A 13 2.55 -5.43 15.51
C GLY A 13 2.20 -6.92 15.70
N SER A 14 1.04 -7.42 15.25
CA SER A 14 0.66 -8.83 15.44
C SER A 14 1.34 -9.83 14.49
N GLY A 15 2.26 -9.40 13.63
CA GLY A 15 3.00 -10.27 12.70
C GLY A 15 2.28 -10.63 11.40
N LYS A 16 1.13 -10.02 11.08
CA LYS A 16 0.33 -10.31 9.87
C LYS A 16 1.13 -10.31 8.59
N SER A 17 1.91 -9.26 8.33
CA SER A 17 2.69 -9.15 7.09
C SER A 17 3.74 -10.26 6.97
N THR A 18 4.33 -10.68 8.09
CA THR A 18 5.28 -11.81 8.13
C THR A 18 4.58 -13.12 7.77
N VAL A 19 3.43 -13.41 8.40
CA VAL A 19 2.65 -14.63 8.15
C VAL A 19 2.08 -14.64 6.72
N ALA A 20 1.53 -13.50 6.26
CA ALA A 20 0.98 -13.36 4.92
C ALA A 20 2.03 -13.62 3.83
N LYS A 21 3.25 -13.07 3.99
CA LYS A 21 4.38 -13.33 3.09
C LYS A 21 4.78 -14.80 3.09
N ALA A 22 4.83 -15.44 4.26
CA ALA A 22 5.17 -16.86 4.37
C ALA A 22 4.12 -17.76 3.69
N ILE A 23 2.83 -17.48 3.87
CA ILE A 23 1.73 -18.19 3.21
C ILE A 23 1.79 -17.99 1.69
N ALA A 24 1.96 -16.74 1.23
CA ALA A 24 2.04 -16.41 -0.18
C ALA A 24 3.18 -17.18 -0.88
N ASN A 25 4.38 -17.17 -0.27
CA ASN A 25 5.54 -17.91 -0.77
C ASN A 25 5.29 -19.43 -0.81
N ARG A 26 4.64 -19.99 0.22
CA ARG A 26 4.36 -21.43 0.29
C ARG A 26 3.32 -21.89 -0.73
N LEU A 27 2.36 -21.02 -1.05
CA LEU A 27 1.27 -21.32 -1.99
C LEU A 27 1.57 -20.87 -3.43
N GLY A 28 2.66 -20.14 -3.66
CA GLY A 28 2.98 -19.56 -4.97
C GLY A 28 1.97 -18.50 -5.43
N ILE A 29 1.38 -17.75 -4.49
CA ILE A 29 0.40 -16.69 -4.77
C ILE A 29 0.98 -15.31 -4.46
N THR A 30 0.40 -14.27 -5.04
CA THR A 30 0.82 -12.88 -4.81
C THR A 30 0.48 -12.42 -3.39
N TYR A 31 1.46 -11.82 -2.71
CA TYR A 31 1.23 -11.03 -1.49
C TYR A 31 0.93 -9.57 -1.85
N LEU A 32 -0.13 -9.01 -1.29
CA LEU A 32 -0.51 -7.60 -1.44
C LEU A 32 -0.37 -6.88 -0.09
N ASP A 33 0.48 -5.84 -0.05
CA ASP A 33 0.66 -4.99 1.13
C ASP A 33 -0.28 -3.78 1.07
N THR A 34 -1.48 -3.93 1.62
CA THR A 34 -2.45 -2.82 1.70
C THR A 34 -1.97 -1.69 2.62
N GLY A 35 -1.15 -1.99 3.62
CA GLY A 35 -0.57 -0.97 4.51
C GLY A 35 0.35 -0.02 3.75
N ALA A 36 1.15 -0.56 2.83
CA ALA A 36 1.97 0.23 1.91
C ALA A 36 1.11 1.12 0.99
N MET A 37 -0.03 0.63 0.48
CA MET A 37 -0.94 1.44 -0.36
C MET A 37 -1.41 2.70 0.36
N TYR A 38 -1.92 2.54 1.59
CA TYR A 38 -2.41 3.68 2.38
C TYR A 38 -1.29 4.69 2.67
N ARG A 39 -0.07 4.23 2.98
CA ARG A 39 1.06 5.15 3.22
C ARG A 39 1.52 5.87 1.96
N ALA A 40 1.48 5.22 0.79
CA ALA A 40 1.77 5.87 -0.49
C ALA A 40 0.75 6.98 -0.79
N ILE A 41 -0.54 6.74 -0.50
CA ILE A 41 -1.59 7.76 -0.59
C ILE A 41 -1.29 8.92 0.38
N THR A 42 -0.93 8.62 1.63
CA THR A 42 -0.57 9.66 2.61
C THR A 42 0.64 10.47 2.16
N TRP A 43 1.69 9.82 1.66
CA TRP A 43 2.87 10.50 1.13
C TRP A 43 2.49 11.43 -0.02
N PHE A 44 1.70 10.95 -0.98
CA PHE A 44 1.21 11.76 -2.09
C PHE A 44 0.40 12.98 -1.61
N ALA A 45 -0.47 12.78 -0.63
CA ALA A 45 -1.28 13.85 -0.06
C ALA A 45 -0.41 14.95 0.57
N LEU A 46 0.61 14.55 1.33
CA LEU A 46 1.55 15.46 2.00
C LEU A 46 2.42 16.22 0.99
N GLU A 47 2.98 15.54 -0.01
CA GLU A 47 3.81 16.16 -1.05
C GLU A 47 3.05 17.21 -1.87
N GLN A 48 1.76 16.98 -2.10
CA GLN A 48 0.89 17.91 -2.83
C GLN A 48 0.22 18.96 -1.92
N ASN A 49 0.51 18.95 -0.61
CA ASN A 49 -0.10 19.83 0.40
C ASN A 49 -1.64 19.80 0.39
N PHE A 50 -2.24 18.62 0.22
CA PHE A 50 -3.69 18.47 0.32
C PHE A 50 -4.15 18.79 1.75
N ASP A 51 -5.28 19.51 1.84
CA ASP A 51 -5.98 19.67 3.11
C ASP A 51 -6.60 18.33 3.52
N VAL A 52 -6.10 17.76 4.62
CA VAL A 52 -6.57 16.50 5.20
C VAL A 52 -8.01 16.58 5.71
N HIS A 53 -8.57 17.78 5.85
CA HIS A 53 -9.96 18.00 6.21
C HIS A 53 -10.90 18.09 5.00
N CYS A 54 -10.37 18.19 3.77
CA CYS A 54 -11.15 18.24 2.53
C CYS A 54 -11.08 16.90 1.78
N SER A 55 -11.94 15.96 2.16
CA SER A 55 -11.90 14.59 1.65
C SER A 55 -12.25 14.45 0.16
N GLU A 56 -13.08 15.32 -0.42
CA GLU A 56 -13.44 15.23 -1.84
C GLU A 56 -12.25 15.50 -2.75
N SER A 57 -11.49 16.58 -2.50
CA SER A 57 -10.36 16.97 -3.33
C SER A 57 -9.25 15.91 -3.32
N LEU A 58 -8.96 15.34 -2.15
CA LEU A 58 -8.01 14.25 -2.00
C LEU A 58 -8.47 13.00 -2.75
N LYS A 59 -9.77 12.66 -2.67
CA LYS A 59 -10.32 11.49 -3.35
C LYS A 59 -10.14 11.57 -4.86
N GLU A 60 -10.44 12.72 -5.47
CA GLU A 60 -10.27 12.92 -6.92
C GLU A 60 -8.79 12.79 -7.32
N ALA A 61 -7.88 13.37 -6.55
CA ALA A 61 -6.45 13.30 -6.81
C ALA A 61 -5.91 11.86 -6.68
N VAL A 62 -6.33 11.12 -5.66
CA VAL A 62 -5.94 9.71 -5.46
C VAL A 62 -6.45 8.81 -6.59
N LEU A 63 -7.63 9.08 -7.14
CA LEU A 63 -8.15 8.33 -8.29
C LEU A 63 -7.32 8.54 -9.57
N GLN A 64 -6.62 9.67 -9.69
CA GLN A 64 -5.70 9.97 -10.79
C GLN A 64 -4.24 9.61 -10.47
N MET A 65 -3.95 9.22 -9.23
CA MET A 65 -2.61 8.88 -8.79
C MET A 65 -2.14 7.59 -9.47
N ALA A 66 -1.03 7.66 -10.20
CA ALA A 66 -0.38 6.49 -10.75
C ALA A 66 0.36 5.72 -9.64
N LEU A 67 -0.26 4.68 -9.09
CA LEU A 67 0.33 3.82 -8.07
C LEU A 67 0.80 2.50 -8.68
N SER A 68 2.08 2.18 -8.51
CA SER A 68 2.64 0.88 -8.88
C SER A 68 3.20 0.19 -7.63
N ILE A 69 2.81 -1.07 -7.42
CA ILE A 69 3.19 -1.85 -6.25
C ILE A 69 3.73 -3.20 -6.69
N SER A 70 4.90 -3.51 -6.18
CA SER A 70 5.55 -4.81 -6.28
C SER A 70 5.91 -5.32 -4.88
N PRO A 71 6.38 -6.58 -4.75
CA PRO A 71 6.79 -7.12 -3.45
C PRO A 71 7.91 -6.32 -2.75
N THR A 72 8.74 -5.60 -3.51
CA THR A 72 9.92 -4.90 -3.01
C THR A 72 9.89 -3.40 -3.21
N GLN A 73 9.18 -2.90 -4.22
CA GLN A 73 9.16 -1.48 -4.59
C GLN A 73 7.75 -0.92 -4.74
N ILE A 74 7.60 0.34 -4.36
CA ILE A 74 6.36 1.10 -4.47
C ILE A 74 6.68 2.44 -5.14
N PHE A 75 5.95 2.74 -6.21
CA PHE A 75 6.10 3.99 -6.95
C PHE A 75 4.80 4.79 -6.93
N VAL A 76 4.94 6.09 -6.79
CA VAL A 76 3.89 7.08 -7.04
C VAL A 76 4.34 7.92 -8.23
N GLY A 77 3.65 7.78 -9.37
CA GLY A 77 4.10 8.30 -10.65
C GLY A 77 5.44 7.68 -11.05
N GLY A 78 6.47 8.52 -11.18
CA GLY A 78 7.84 8.10 -11.46
C GLY A 78 8.75 8.00 -10.22
N THR A 79 8.24 8.31 -9.03
CA THR A 79 9.04 8.41 -7.81
C THR A 79 8.99 7.11 -7.02
N ASP A 80 10.16 6.52 -6.72
CA ASP A 80 10.27 5.39 -5.79
C ASP A 80 10.07 5.92 -4.36
N VAL A 81 8.99 5.50 -3.71
CA VAL A 81 8.63 5.95 -2.35
C VAL A 81 8.84 4.85 -1.31
N THR A 82 9.48 3.74 -1.68
CA THR A 82 9.62 2.52 -0.87
C THR A 82 10.15 2.80 0.54
N GLU A 83 11.21 3.60 0.68
CA GLU A 83 11.79 3.95 1.98
C GLU A 83 11.05 5.11 2.65
N ALA A 84 10.61 6.10 1.87
CA ALA A 84 9.93 7.29 2.37
C ALA A 84 8.66 6.93 3.16
N ILE A 85 7.87 5.96 2.66
CA ILE A 85 6.63 5.54 3.32
C ILE A 85 6.84 4.67 4.58
N ARG A 86 8.09 4.27 4.87
CA ARG A 86 8.45 3.42 6.02
C ARG A 86 9.27 4.15 7.08
N SER A 87 9.71 5.36 6.77
CA SER A 87 10.49 6.20 7.68
C SER A 87 9.57 6.82 8.76
N PRO A 88 10.05 6.98 10.01
CA PRO A 88 9.31 7.63 11.09
C PRO A 88 8.95 9.09 10.81
#